data_AF-A0A942KQW7-F1
#
_entry.id   AF-A0A942KQW7-F1
#
_cell.length_a   1.000
_cell.length_b   1.000
_cell.length_c   1.000
_cell.angle_alpha   90.00
_cell.angle_beta   90.00
_cell.angle_gamma   90.00
#
_symmetry.space_group_name_H-M   'P 1'
#
loop_
_entity.id
_entity.type
_entity.pdbx_description
1 polymer ?
#
loop_
_entity_poly.entity_id
_entity_poly.type
_entity_poly.pdbx_seq_one_letter_code
_entity_poly.pdbx_strand_id
1 'polypeptide(L)'
;MLALLKRIFDNLEEYLLVFALGSMVIYIFIQIIFRYIFSLPLAWSEELSRFTFVWLIYLGASLAVKRSRHLRVDAALFLYPKAFRPYVTLLGDLLFLLFAIVIAKETATLAYTITFVRPQVSPAMQIPMGLAYLAIPFSFGLMICRIIQNIATFFRTNLKQKASSSVDIMQR
;
A
#
# COMPACT_ATOMS: atom_id res chain seq x y z
N MET A 1 -9.37 -21.82 12.57
CA MET A 1 -8.75 -21.71 11.23
C MET A 1 -9.14 -20.41 10.51
N LEU A 2 -10.42 -20.10 10.32
CA LEU A 2 -10.88 -18.87 9.62
C LEU A 2 -10.44 -17.55 10.26
N ALA A 3 -10.38 -17.48 11.59
CA ALA A 3 -9.93 -16.29 12.31
C ALA A 3 -8.43 -15.99 12.13
N LEU A 4 -7.61 -17.04 12.00
CA LEU A 4 -6.17 -16.90 11.72
C LEU A 4 -5.95 -16.42 10.29
N LEU A 5 -6.68 -16.98 9.33
CA LEU A 5 -6.60 -16.57 7.92
C LEU A 5 -6.97 -15.09 7.75
N LYS A 6 -8.03 -14.65 8.43
CA LYS A 6 -8.44 -13.23 8.42
C LYS A 6 -7.38 -12.31 9.03
N ARG A 7 -6.77 -12.73 10.14
CA ARG A 7 -5.72 -11.96 10.82
C ARG A 7 -4.42 -11.86 10.00
N ILE A 8 -4.08 -12.93 9.28
CA ILE A 8 -2.94 -12.94 8.34
C ILE A 8 -3.21 -11.98 7.18
N PHE A 9 -4.38 -12.06 6.55
CA PHE A 9 -4.78 -11.13 5.49
C PHE A 9 -4.81 -9.67 5.96
N ASP A 10 -5.23 -9.44 7.21
CA ASP A 10 -5.23 -8.10 7.78
C ASP A 10 -3.82 -7.57 8.00
N ASN A 11 -2.85 -8.40 8.38
CA ASN A 11 -1.48 -7.96 8.70
C ASN A 11 -0.43 -8.31 7.64
N LEU A 12 -0.84 -8.81 6.47
CA LEU A 12 0.04 -9.21 5.38
C LEU A 12 1.02 -8.09 4.98
N GLU A 13 0.54 -6.85 4.89
CA GLU A 13 1.37 -5.68 4.57
C GLU A 13 2.49 -5.46 5.59
N GLU A 14 2.22 -5.68 6.88
CA GLU A 14 3.20 -5.52 7.95
C GLU A 14 4.28 -6.59 7.86
N TYR A 15 3.88 -7.85 7.63
CA TYR A 15 4.82 -8.94 7.44
C TYR A 15 5.70 -8.74 6.22
N LEU A 16 5.12 -8.33 5.08
CA LEU A 16 5.88 -8.04 3.86
C LEU A 16 6.86 -6.89 4.07
N LEU A 17 6.47 -5.85 4.80
CA LEU A 17 7.32 -4.70 5.08
C LEU A 17 8.49 -5.06 6.00
N VAL A 18 8.24 -5.81 7.08
CA VAL A 18 9.30 -6.29 7.97
C VAL A 18 10.27 -7.20 7.21
N PHE A 19 9.76 -8.07 6.34
CA PHE A 19 10.59 -8.93 5.51
C PHE A 19 11.44 -8.15 4.50
N ALA A 20 10.84 -7.18 3.79
CA ALA A 20 11.55 -6.30 2.86
C ALA A 20 12.62 -5.47 3.58
N LEU A 21 12.32 -4.96 4.77
CA LEU A 21 13.29 -4.20 5.57
C LEU A 21 14.45 -5.10 6.04
N GLY A 22 14.14 -6.28 6.58
CA GLY A 22 15.14 -7.23 7.04
C GLY A 22 16.07 -7.71 5.93
N SER A 23 15.51 -8.05 4.76
CA SER A 23 16.30 -8.45 3.59
C SER A 23 17.20 -7.31 3.08
N MET A 24 16.70 -6.08 3.02
CA MET A 24 17.50 -4.91 2.62
C MET A 24 18.69 -4.69 3.57
N VAL A 25 18.49 -4.79 4.89
CA VAL A 25 19.56 -4.67 5.89
C VAL A 25 20.64 -5.75 5.66
N ILE A 26 20.24 -7.00 5.41
CA ILE A 26 21.17 -8.09 5.12
C ILE A 26 21.99 -7.80 3.85
N TYR A 27 21.35 -7.35 2.77
CA TYR A 27 22.06 -7.04 1.52
C TYR A 27 23.10 -5.93 1.69
N ILE A 28 22.75 -4.86 2.40
CA ILE A 28 23.67 -3.74 2.69
C ILE A 28 24.82 -4.22 3.59
N PHE A 29 24.52 -5.06 4.59
CA PHE A 29 25.55 -5.60 5.47
C PHE A 29 26.57 -6.46 4.71
N ILE A 30 26.09 -7.35 3.82
CA ILE A 30 26.95 -8.15 2.94
C ILE A 30 27.77 -7.23 2.02
N GLN A 31 27.15 -6.19 1.45
CA GLN A 31 27.83 -5.22 0.59
C GLN A 31 28.99 -4.53 1.32
N ILE A 32 28.79 -4.11 2.59
CA ILE A 32 29.82 -3.48 3.41
C ILE A 32 30.95 -4.46 3.70
N ILE A 33 30.65 -5.69 4.12
CA ILE A 33 31.67 -6.73 4.38
C ILE A 33 32.55 -6.96 3.15
N PHE A 34 31.94 -7.21 2.00
CA PHE A 34 32.67 -7.49 0.76
C PHE A 34 33.49 -6.30 0.28
N ARG A 35 32.96 -5.09 0.43
CA ARG A 35 33.64 -3.88 0.00
C ARG A 35 34.86 -3.54 0.86
N TYR A 36 34.75 -3.68 2.18
CA TYR A 36 35.80 -3.22 3.09
C TYR A 36 36.77 -4.33 3.52
N ILE A 37 36.31 -5.58 3.65
CA ILE A 37 37.18 -6.70 4.05
C ILE A 37 37.82 -7.35 2.82
N PHE A 38 37.01 -7.62 1.80
CA PHE A 38 37.46 -8.34 0.61
C PHE A 38 37.90 -7.42 -0.54
N SER A 39 37.75 -6.10 -0.39
CA SER A 39 38.02 -5.10 -1.44
C SER A 39 37.32 -5.41 -2.78
N LEU A 40 36.19 -6.13 -2.73
CA LEU A 40 35.42 -6.60 -3.88
C LEU A 40 34.02 -5.96 -3.85
N PRO A 41 33.75 -4.93 -4.64
CA PRO A 41 32.43 -4.31 -4.69
C PRO A 41 31.43 -5.24 -5.43
N LEU A 42 30.39 -5.68 -4.71
CA LEU A 42 29.31 -6.49 -5.27
C LEU A 42 28.24 -5.58 -5.92
N ALA A 43 28.34 -5.34 -7.22
CA ALA A 43 27.37 -4.50 -7.95
C ALA A 43 25.92 -5.02 -7.87
N TRP A 44 25.75 -6.34 -7.79
CA TRP A 44 24.43 -6.96 -7.68
C TRP A 44 23.71 -6.66 -6.35
N SER A 45 24.45 -6.51 -5.23
CA SER A 45 23.82 -6.23 -3.93
C SER A 45 23.30 -4.80 -3.85
N GLU A 46 23.96 -3.87 -4.55
CA GLU A 46 23.49 -2.49 -4.70
C GLU A 46 22.20 -2.42 -5.53
N GLU A 47 22.11 -3.16 -6.64
CA GLU A 47 20.86 -3.24 -7.41
C GLU A 47 19.73 -3.91 -6.63
N LEU A 48 20.00 -5.03 -5.97
CA LEU A 48 19.00 -5.79 -5.21
C LEU A 48 18.45 -5.01 -4.01
N SER A 49 19.31 -4.25 -3.32
CA SER A 49 18.88 -3.37 -2.22
C SER A 49 18.00 -2.23 -2.73
N ARG A 50 18.31 -1.64 -3.89
CA ARG A 50 17.44 -0.64 -4.55
C ARG A 50 16.08 -1.23 -4.92
N PHE A 51 16.03 -2.42 -5.48
CA PHE A 51 14.76 -3.06 -5.82
C PHE A 51 13.92 -3.37 -4.58
N THR A 52 14.54 -3.97 -3.56
CA THR A 52 13.87 -4.23 -2.28
C THR A 52 13.37 -2.94 -1.63
N PHE A 53 14.14 -1.85 -1.74
CA PHE A 53 13.74 -0.54 -1.23
C PHE A 53 12.52 0.05 -1.94
N VAL A 54 12.43 -0.09 -3.27
CA VAL A 54 11.23 0.30 -4.03
C VAL A 54 10.00 -0.45 -3.51
N TRP A 55 10.11 -1.78 -3.35
CA TRP A 55 9.05 -2.60 -2.77
C TRP A 55 8.69 -2.15 -1.35
N LEU A 56 9.68 -1.88 -0.50
CA LEU A 56 9.48 -1.40 0.86
C LEU A 56 8.71 -0.07 0.89
N ILE A 57 9.07 0.91 0.05
CA ILE A 57 8.39 2.22 0.02
C ILE A 57 6.92 2.05 -0.34
N TYR A 58 6.61 1.32 -1.40
CA TYR A 58 5.24 1.18 -1.88
C TYR A 58 4.37 0.34 -0.94
N LEU A 59 4.91 -0.75 -0.37
CA LEU A 59 4.24 -1.52 0.67
C LEU A 59 4.02 -0.68 1.94
N GLY A 60 5.01 0.14 2.30
CA GLY A 60 4.93 1.10 3.40
C GLY A 60 3.85 2.14 3.19
N ALA A 61 3.71 2.65 1.96
CA ALA A 61 2.62 3.55 1.62
C ALA A 61 1.25 2.85 1.77
N SER A 62 1.12 1.60 1.32
CA SER A 62 -0.14 0.84 1.49
C SER A 62 -0.49 0.62 2.96
N LEU A 63 0.50 0.25 3.77
CA LEU A 63 0.33 0.10 5.22
C LEU A 63 0.00 1.45 5.88
N ALA A 64 0.61 2.54 5.42
CA ALA A 64 0.31 3.88 5.88
C ALA A 64 -1.15 4.24 5.56
N VAL A 65 -1.70 3.88 4.40
CA VAL A 65 -3.13 4.07 4.08
C VAL A 65 -4.03 3.23 5.00
N LYS A 66 -3.66 1.97 5.29
CA LYS A 66 -4.38 1.11 6.24
C LYS A 66 -4.41 1.73 7.65
N ARG A 67 -3.26 2.17 8.16
CA ARG A 67 -3.13 2.71 9.52
C ARG A 67 -3.59 4.16 9.63
N SER A 68 -3.40 4.94 8.58
CA SER A 68 -3.70 6.38 8.50
C SER A 68 -4.94 6.60 7.66
N ARG A 69 -6.07 6.03 8.12
CA ARG A 69 -7.32 5.99 7.37
C ARG A 69 -7.75 7.34 6.78
N HIS A 70 -7.34 8.48 7.36
CA HIS A 70 -7.30 9.81 6.74
C HIS A 70 -6.46 10.76 7.62
N LEU A 71 -5.12 10.74 7.56
CA LEU A 71 -4.33 11.76 8.28
C LEU A 71 -4.61 13.20 7.80
N ARG A 72 -5.41 13.41 6.74
CA ARG A 72 -5.47 14.67 5.99
C ARG A 72 -6.84 15.22 5.64
N VAL A 73 -7.94 14.61 6.05
CA VAL A 73 -9.24 15.30 5.98
C VAL A 73 -9.68 15.81 7.35
N ASP A 74 -9.17 15.28 8.47
CA ASP A 74 -9.62 15.72 9.80
C ASP A 74 -9.41 17.22 10.05
N ALA A 75 -8.26 17.78 9.66
CA ALA A 75 -8.02 19.23 9.74
C ALA A 75 -9.05 20.04 8.93
N ALA A 76 -9.41 19.58 7.73
CA ALA A 76 -10.43 20.21 6.90
C ALA A 76 -11.86 19.93 7.40
N LEU A 77 -12.12 18.79 8.05
CA LEU A 77 -13.40 18.40 8.64
C LEU A 77 -13.77 19.30 9.83
N PHE A 78 -12.79 19.95 10.47
CA PHE A 78 -13.06 20.99 11.47
C PHE A 78 -13.64 22.28 10.87
N LEU A 79 -13.42 22.56 9.57
CA LEU A 79 -14.07 23.70 8.89
C LEU A 79 -15.54 23.42 8.55
N TYR A 80 -15.96 22.16 8.51
CA TYR A 80 -17.34 21.79 8.14
C TYR A 80 -18.22 21.46 9.35
N PRO A 81 -19.53 21.79 9.31
CA PRO A 81 -20.50 21.37 10.31
C PRO A 81 -20.50 19.85 10.47
N LYS A 82 -20.73 19.37 11.69
CA LYS A 82 -20.69 17.92 12.03
C LYS A 82 -21.54 17.04 11.12
N ALA A 83 -22.62 17.58 10.55
CA ALA A 83 -23.52 16.87 9.63
C ALA A 83 -22.91 16.55 8.25
N PHE A 84 -21.98 17.38 7.74
CA PHE A 84 -21.40 17.21 6.40
C PHE A 84 -20.13 16.37 6.39
N ARG A 85 -19.48 16.22 7.54
CA ARG A 85 -18.27 15.41 7.73
C ARG A 85 -18.30 14.02 7.06
N PRO A 86 -19.33 13.18 7.26
CA PRO A 86 -19.38 11.86 6.63
C PRO A 86 -19.37 11.89 5.10
N TYR A 87 -20.00 12.90 4.49
CA TYR A 87 -20.06 13.04 3.03
C TYR A 87 -18.73 13.48 2.44
N VAL A 88 -18.04 14.41 3.10
CA VAL A 88 -16.71 14.89 2.68
C VAL A 88 -15.69 13.75 2.75
N THR A 89 -15.72 12.94 3.82
CA THR A 89 -14.86 11.75 3.94
C THR A 89 -15.14 10.74 2.84
N LEU A 90 -16.41 10.43 2.57
CA LEU A 90 -16.80 9.48 1.52
C LEU A 90 -16.35 9.96 0.13
N LEU A 91 -16.49 11.26 -0.16
CA LEU A 91 -16.03 11.85 -1.42
C LEU A 91 -14.50 11.77 -1.55
N GLY A 92 -13.76 12.03 -0.47
CA GLY A 92 -12.31 11.85 -0.42
C GLY A 92 -11.88 10.41 -0.69
N ASP A 93 -12.56 9.43 -0.07
CA ASP A 93 -12.32 8.01 -0.29
C ASP A 93 -12.60 7.59 -1.75
N LEU A 94 -13.67 8.10 -2.36
CA LEU A 94 -14.01 7.82 -3.75
C LEU A 94 -13.01 8.43 -4.74
N LEU A 95 -12.58 9.67 -4.52
CA LEU A 95 -11.56 10.31 -5.35
C LEU A 95 -10.22 9.56 -5.24
N PHE A 96 -9.84 9.17 -4.02
CA PHE A 96 -8.62 8.42 -3.81
C PHE A 96 -8.70 7.01 -4.39
N LEU A 97 -9.87 6.36 -4.34
CA LEU A 97 -10.12 5.08 -5.01
C LEU A 97 -9.90 5.19 -6.52
N LEU A 98 -10.47 6.23 -7.15
CA LEU A 98 -10.31 6.47 -8.59
C LEU A 98 -8.84 6.73 -8.94
N PHE A 99 -8.15 7.56 -8.16
CA PHE A 99 -6.72 7.79 -8.32
C PHE A 99 -5.92 6.49 -8.21
N ALA A 100 -6.20 5.66 -7.20
CA ALA A 100 -5.51 4.40 -6.98
C ALA A 100 -5.73 3.42 -8.15
N ILE A 101 -6.94 3.34 -8.71
CA ILE A 101 -7.27 2.51 -9.87
C ILE A 101 -6.48 2.96 -11.11
N VAL A 102 -6.44 4.26 -11.38
CA VAL A 102 -5.70 4.82 -12.52
C VAL A 102 -4.22 4.47 -12.39
N ILE A 103 -3.61 4.76 -11.23
CA ILE A 103 -2.20 4.46 -11.01
C ILE A 103 -1.92 2.96 -11.14
N ALA A 104 -2.75 2.09 -10.56
CA ALA A 104 -2.57 0.65 -10.66
C ALA A 104 -2.60 0.17 -12.13
N LYS A 105 -3.53 0.68 -12.95
CA LYS A 105 -3.65 0.32 -14.36
C LYS A 105 -2.48 0.82 -15.20
N GLU A 106 -2.14 2.10 -15.08
CA GLU A 106 -1.06 2.70 -15.87
C GLU A 106 0.30 2.06 -15.52
N THR A 107 0.54 1.79 -14.24
CA THR A 107 1.80 1.16 -13.78
C THR A 107 1.86 -0.33 -14.12
N ALA A 108 0.74 -1.06 -14.13
CA ALA A 108 0.69 -2.43 -14.63
C ALA A 108 0.99 -2.50 -16.13
N THR A 109 0.45 -1.56 -16.92
CA THR A 109 0.73 -1.46 -18.35
C THR A 109 2.20 -1.12 -18.60
N LEU A 110 2.76 -0.21 -17.80
CA LEU A 110 4.19 0.12 -17.85
C LEU A 110 5.06 -1.10 -17.51
N ALA A 111 4.75 -1.83 -16.45
CA ALA A 111 5.48 -3.03 -16.05
C ALA A 111 5.44 -4.11 -17.14
N TYR A 112 4.28 -4.31 -17.77
CA TYR A 112 4.14 -5.21 -18.93
C TYR A 112 5.00 -4.75 -20.11
N THR A 113 4.95 -3.45 -20.43
CA THR A 113 5.70 -2.86 -21.55
C THR A 113 7.20 -3.03 -21.36
N ILE A 114 7.73 -2.75 -20.17
CA ILE A 114 9.17 -2.86 -19.85
C ILE A 114 9.64 -4.31 -19.83
N THR A 115 8.74 -5.27 -19.60
CA THR A 115 9.09 -6.70 -19.53
C THR A 115 9.02 -7.38 -20.90
N PHE A 116 7.96 -7.12 -21.67
CA PHE A 116 7.63 -7.92 -22.87
C PHE A 116 7.73 -7.13 -24.19
N VAL A 117 7.50 -5.82 -24.18
CA VAL A 117 7.44 -5.00 -25.40
C VAL A 117 8.77 -4.31 -25.67
N ARG A 118 9.38 -3.76 -24.63
CA ARG A 118 10.70 -3.12 -24.65
C ARG A 118 11.51 -3.65 -23.47
N PRO A 119 12.08 -4.86 -23.59
CA PRO A 119 12.80 -5.50 -22.50
C PRO A 119 13.94 -4.61 -22.01
N GLN A 120 13.84 -4.15 -20.77
CA GLN A 120 14.94 -3.47 -20.08
C GLN A 120 15.41 -4.35 -18.93
N VAL A 121 16.70 -4.66 -18.94
CA VAL A 121 17.35 -5.45 -17.90
C VAL A 121 18.28 -4.58 -17.06
N SER A 122 18.45 -4.94 -15.80
CA SER A 122 19.37 -4.22 -14.92
C SER A 122 20.83 -4.44 -15.36
N PRO A 123 21.71 -3.42 -15.27
CA PRO A 123 23.07 -3.52 -15.77
C PRO A 123 23.92 -4.60 -15.09
N ALA A 124 23.78 -4.80 -13.77
CA ALA A 124 24.61 -5.74 -13.02
C ALA A 124 23.99 -7.14 -12.94
N MET A 125 22.69 -7.26 -12.67
CA MET A 125 22.03 -8.56 -12.48
C MET A 125 21.34 -9.11 -13.74
N GLN A 126 21.20 -8.30 -14.79
CA GLN A 126 20.42 -8.64 -15.98
C GLN A 126 18.97 -9.07 -15.69
N ILE A 127 18.41 -8.58 -14.58
CA ILE A 127 17.04 -8.89 -14.18
C ILE A 127 16.08 -7.93 -14.91
N PRO A 128 14.92 -8.40 -15.40
CA PRO A 128 13.92 -7.51 -15.99
C PRO A 128 13.47 -6.43 -15.01
N MET A 129 13.62 -5.17 -15.39
CA MET A 129 13.24 -4.02 -14.56
C MET A 129 11.75 -4.02 -14.21
N GLY A 130 10.92 -4.70 -15.01
CA GLY A 130 9.49 -4.88 -14.73
C GLY A 130 9.18 -5.41 -13.34
N LEU A 131 10.04 -6.26 -12.75
CA LEU A 131 9.86 -6.75 -11.38
C LEU A 131 9.92 -5.63 -10.32
N ALA A 132 10.76 -4.61 -10.55
CA ALA A 132 10.80 -3.44 -9.68
C ALA A 132 9.54 -2.57 -9.87
N TYR A 133 9.09 -2.39 -11.12
CA TYR A 133 7.89 -1.61 -11.42
C TYR A 133 6.59 -2.27 -10.94
N LEU A 134 6.55 -3.61 -10.84
CA LEU A 134 5.39 -4.34 -10.31
C LEU A 134 5.10 -4.04 -8.82
N ALA A 135 6.06 -3.49 -8.08
CA ALA A 135 5.83 -3.03 -6.70
C ALA A 135 4.67 -2.03 -6.61
N ILE A 136 4.53 -1.17 -7.63
CA ILE A 136 3.54 -0.10 -7.67
C ILE A 136 2.11 -0.65 -7.85
N PRO A 137 1.77 -1.39 -8.93
CA PRO A 137 0.43 -1.93 -9.12
C PRO A 137 0.06 -2.91 -8.00
N PHE A 138 1.03 -3.66 -7.45
CA PHE A 138 0.78 -4.53 -6.30
C PHE A 138 0.34 -3.74 -5.07
N SER A 139 1.08 -2.69 -4.71
CA SER A 139 0.78 -1.88 -3.52
C SER A 139 -0.49 -1.05 -3.69
N PHE A 140 -0.73 -0.48 -4.87
CA PHE A 140 -1.98 0.22 -5.16
C PHE A 140 -3.18 -0.74 -5.22
N GLY A 141 -2.99 -1.98 -5.67
CA GLY A 141 -4.00 -3.04 -5.56
C GLY A 141 -4.40 -3.30 -4.10
N LEU A 142 -3.41 -3.39 -3.19
CA LEU A 142 -3.69 -3.50 -1.75
C LEU A 142 -4.43 -2.26 -1.21
N MET A 143 -4.02 -1.05 -1.60
CA MET A 143 -4.71 0.19 -1.22
C MET A 143 -6.18 0.19 -1.66
N ILE A 144 -6.48 -0.22 -2.91
CA ILE A 144 -7.85 -0.32 -3.43
C ILE A 144 -8.69 -1.26 -2.55
N CYS A 145 -8.17 -2.45 -2.23
CA CYS A 145 -8.82 -3.38 -1.34
C CYS A 145 -9.14 -2.76 0.03
N ARG A 146 -8.20 -1.98 0.59
CA ARG A 146 -8.40 -1.30 1.89
C ARG A 146 -9.43 -0.17 1.81
N ILE A 147 -9.42 0.63 0.75
CA ILE A 147 -10.41 1.70 0.56
C ILE A 147 -11.81 1.11 0.44
N ILE A 148 -11.98 0.01 -0.30
CA ILE A 148 -13.27 -0.69 -0.41
C ILE A 148 -13.72 -1.22 0.96
N GLN A 149 -12.83 -1.82 1.76
CA GLN A 149 -13.13 -2.25 3.13
C GLN A 149 -13.55 -1.09 4.03
N ASN A 150 -12.93 0.09 3.86
CA ASN A 150 -13.26 1.29 4.62
C ASN A 150 -14.65 1.81 4.26
N ILE A 151 -14.96 1.92 2.97
CA ILE A 151 -16.27 2.34 2.46
C ILE A 151 -17.36 1.36 2.94
N ALA A 152 -17.14 0.04 2.82
CA ALA A 152 -18.08 -0.97 3.29
C ALA A 152 -18.35 -0.87 4.80
N THR A 153 -17.31 -0.57 5.59
CA THR A 153 -17.44 -0.37 7.04
C THR A 153 -18.22 0.90 7.36
N PHE A 154 -17.98 1.99 6.63
CA PHE A 154 -18.69 3.26 6.78
C PHE A 154 -20.21 3.10 6.57
N PHE A 155 -20.63 2.37 5.54
CA PHE A 155 -22.05 2.08 5.31
C PHE A 155 -22.66 1.23 6.43
N ARG A 156 -21.95 0.20 6.91
CA ARG A 156 -22.42 -0.65 8.02
C ARG A 156 -22.63 0.14 9.31
N THR A 157 -21.73 1.07 9.63
CA THR A 157 -21.84 1.88 10.85
C THR A 157 -22.99 2.88 10.75
N ASN A 158 -23.15 3.57 9.61
CA ASN A 158 -24.27 4.51 9.40
C ASN A 158 -25.64 3.82 9.45
N LEU A 159 -25.77 2.60 8.91
CA LEU A 159 -27.00 1.82 8.97
C LEU A 159 -27.37 1.43 10.41
N LYS A 160 -26.39 1.02 11.23
CA LYS A 160 -26.61 0.71 12.65
C LYS A 160 -27.05 1.95 13.45
N GLN A 161 -26.44 3.10 13.17
CA GLN A 161 -26.76 4.35 13.87
C GLN A 161 -28.18 4.83 13.52
N LYS A 162 -28.58 4.73 12.24
CA LYS A 162 -29.94 5.05 11.80
C LYS A 162 -30.98 4.11 12.42
N ALA A 163 -30.69 2.82 12.50
CA ALA A 163 -31.58 1.82 13.13
C ALA A 163 -31.78 2.07 14.63
N SER A 164 -30.72 2.40 15.38
CA SER A 164 -30.81 2.72 16.82
C SER A 164 -31.63 3.98 17.09
N SER A 165 -31.45 5.03 16.27
CA SER A 165 -32.21 6.28 16.41
C SER A 165 -33.71 6.11 16.15
N SER A 166 -34.11 5.21 15.25
CA SER A 166 -35.54 4.94 14.98
C SER A 166 -36.22 4.11 16.08
N VAL A 167 -35.47 3.29 16.82
CA VAL A 167 -36.01 2.54 17.97
C VAL A 167 -36.27 3.46 19.15
N ASP A 168 -35.36 4.40 19.45
CA ASP A 168 -35.55 5.39 20.52
C ASP A 168 -36.75 6.32 20.30
N ILE A 169 -37.11 6.61 19.04
CA ILE A 169 -38.28 7.46 18.70
C ILE A 169 -39.59 6.68 18.84
N MET A 170 -39.60 5.35 18.64
CA MET A 170 -40.80 4.53 18.86
C MET A 170 -41.06 4.22 20.33
N GLN A 171 -40.07 4.41 21.21
CA GLN A 171 -40.19 4.16 22.65
C GLN A 171 -40.56 5.42 23.46
N ARG A 172 -40.79 6.56 22.80
CA ARG A 172 -41.33 7.81 23.38
C ARG A 172 -42.71 8.08 22.84
#